data_AF-G5QCL6-F1
#
_entry.id   AF-G5QCL6-F1
#
_cell.length_a   1.000
_cell.length_b   1.000
_cell.length_c   1.000
_cell.angle_alpha   90.00
_cell.angle_beta   90.00
_cell.angle_gamma   90.00
#
_symmetry.space_group_name_H-M   'P 1'
#
loop_
_entity.id
_entity.type
_entity.pdbx_description
1 polymer ?
#
loop_
_entity_poly.entity_id
_entity_poly.type
_entity_poly.pdbx_seq_one_letter_code
_entity_poly.pdbx_strand_id
1 'polypeptide(L)'
;MEEVMHWCTIVENEKLKEFVKGTPAEALFIKGAERATGSARFVLGDKLAPHLKMPAGDFSLRDWLEDDKPGTLFITWQEQMKKSLNPLISCWLDIMFSSLLGMGKRDQRTLFFIDELESLEYLPNLQDLLTKGRKSGASVWAGYQTYSQLIERYGINIAETLLGSMRSGIVMGSSRLGKETLEQMSRALGEIEGEVEHKQGNPFQAGIGNRPRIETRTVRAVTPTEISELKNLTGYVYFPGDLPVGKFKTKHVQYTRKNPVPGIIMR
;
A
#
# COMPACT_ATOMS: atom_id res chain seq x y z
N MET A 1 -4.26 -4.27 28.53
CA MET A 1 -5.32 -4.21 27.49
C MET A 1 -6.70 -4.55 28.01
N GLU A 2 -6.85 -5.56 28.88
CA GLU A 2 -8.15 -5.90 29.49
C GLU A 2 -8.85 -4.71 30.16
N GLU A 3 -8.11 -3.96 30.98
CA GLU A 3 -8.64 -2.77 31.66
C GLU A 3 -9.07 -1.67 30.68
N VAL A 4 -8.27 -1.43 29.62
CA VAL A 4 -8.62 -0.47 28.56
C VAL A 4 -9.92 -0.88 27.88
N MET A 5 -10.06 -2.15 27.51
CA MET A 5 -11.30 -2.66 26.90
C MET A 5 -12.49 -2.52 27.85
N HIS A 6 -12.30 -2.86 29.12
CA HIS A 6 -13.33 -2.74 30.14
C HIS A 6 -13.90 -1.31 30.22
N TRP A 7 -13.04 -0.31 30.38
CA TRP A 7 -13.46 1.09 30.44
C TRP A 7 -14.06 1.58 29.13
N CYS A 8 -13.48 1.22 28.00
CA CYS A 8 -13.93 1.71 26.70
C CYS A 8 -15.26 1.09 26.24
N THR A 9 -15.56 -0.17 26.57
CA THR A 9 -16.66 -0.90 25.92
C THR A 9 -17.65 -1.56 26.88
N ILE A 10 -17.31 -1.73 28.16
CA ILE A 10 -18.16 -2.47 29.12
C ILE A 10 -18.79 -1.53 30.15
N VAL A 11 -18.01 -0.61 30.74
CA VAL A 11 -18.45 0.24 31.86
C VAL A 11 -19.62 1.16 31.46
N GLU A 12 -20.56 1.41 32.37
CA GLU A 12 -21.67 2.34 32.14
C GLU A 12 -21.18 3.79 31.96
N ASN A 13 -21.89 4.57 31.14
CA ASN A 13 -21.47 5.93 30.78
C ASN A 13 -21.29 6.86 31.99
N GLU A 14 -22.08 6.71 33.05
CA GLU A 14 -21.95 7.53 34.27
C GLU A 14 -20.61 7.30 34.98
N LYS A 15 -20.22 6.03 35.15
CA LYS A 15 -18.93 5.65 35.74
C LYS A 15 -17.76 6.03 34.83
N LEU A 16 -17.90 5.86 33.52
CA LEU A 16 -16.86 6.27 32.57
C LEU A 16 -16.70 7.81 32.58
N LYS A 17 -17.79 8.57 32.67
CA LYS A 17 -17.76 10.04 32.80
C LYS A 17 -17.01 10.47 34.05
N GLU A 18 -17.24 9.80 35.17
CA GLU A 18 -16.51 10.05 36.42
C GLU A 18 -15.02 9.71 36.28
N PHE A 19 -14.69 8.59 35.63
CA PHE A 19 -13.31 8.16 35.39
C PHE A 19 -12.51 9.14 34.52
N VAL A 20 -13.13 9.73 33.49
CA VAL A 20 -12.44 10.68 32.59
C VAL A 20 -12.47 12.13 33.08
N LYS A 21 -13.06 12.41 34.24
CA LYS A 21 -13.18 13.77 34.79
C LYS A 21 -11.81 14.42 34.95
N GLY A 22 -11.66 15.66 34.48
CA GLY A 22 -10.40 16.38 34.49
C GLY A 22 -9.43 16.01 33.35
N THR A 23 -9.83 15.12 32.44
CA THR A 23 -9.11 14.84 31.19
C THR A 23 -9.80 15.52 30.00
N PRO A 24 -9.12 15.69 28.85
CA PRO A 24 -9.75 16.18 27.63
C PRO A 24 -10.97 15.36 27.16
N ALA A 25 -11.06 14.08 27.56
CA ALA A 25 -12.16 13.20 27.19
C ALA A 25 -13.47 13.52 27.93
N GLU A 26 -13.45 14.35 28.99
CA GLU A 26 -14.66 14.82 29.68
C GLU A 26 -15.63 15.55 28.71
N ALA A 27 -15.09 16.18 27.66
CA ALA A 27 -15.87 16.85 26.62
C ALA A 27 -16.84 15.92 25.87
N LEU A 28 -16.56 14.61 25.80
CA LEU A 28 -17.44 13.62 25.17
C LEU A 28 -18.75 13.41 25.94
N PHE A 29 -18.80 13.83 27.21
CA PHE A 29 -19.92 13.61 28.13
C PHE A 29 -20.66 14.91 28.49
N ILE A 30 -20.45 15.98 27.72
CA ILE A 30 -21.26 17.20 27.77
C ILE A 30 -22.65 16.89 27.22
N LYS A 31 -23.68 17.57 27.76
CA LYS A 31 -25.07 17.41 27.32
C LYS A 31 -25.20 17.62 25.81
N GLY A 32 -25.75 16.63 25.10
CA GLY A 32 -25.88 16.64 23.63
C GLY A 32 -24.78 15.88 22.87
N ALA A 33 -23.74 15.37 23.56
CA ALA A 33 -22.65 14.59 22.96
C ALA A 33 -22.84 13.06 23.06
N GLU A 34 -24.02 12.59 23.49
CA GLU A 34 -24.29 11.17 23.77
C GLU A 34 -24.08 10.28 22.53
N ARG A 35 -24.44 10.80 21.35
CA ARG A 35 -24.20 10.11 20.07
C ARG A 35 -22.71 9.94 19.79
N ALA A 36 -21.89 10.95 20.08
CA ALA A 36 -20.45 10.90 19.84
C ALA A 36 -19.77 9.87 20.77
N THR A 37 -20.17 9.86 22.05
CA THR A 37 -19.71 8.83 23.01
C THR A 37 -20.08 7.43 22.53
N GLY A 38 -21.33 7.19 22.12
CA GLY A 38 -21.75 5.89 21.59
C GLY A 38 -20.92 5.45 20.38
N SER A 39 -20.69 6.35 19.42
CA SER A 39 -19.85 6.09 18.25
C SER A 39 -18.40 5.77 18.63
N ALA A 40 -17.80 6.50 19.56
CA ALA A 40 -16.43 6.26 20.00
C ALA A 40 -16.27 4.86 20.62
N ARG A 41 -17.21 4.45 21.48
CA ARG A 41 -17.20 3.12 22.11
C ARG A 41 -17.36 2.01 21.09
N PHE A 42 -18.21 2.20 20.08
CA PHE A 42 -18.39 1.24 18.99
C PHE A 42 -17.10 1.06 18.17
N VAL A 43 -16.44 2.16 17.81
CA VAL A 43 -15.15 2.12 17.08
C VAL A 43 -14.07 1.46 17.93
N LEU A 44 -13.94 1.82 19.21
CA LEU A 44 -12.95 1.21 20.11
C LEU A 44 -13.20 -0.29 20.29
N GLY A 45 -14.46 -0.73 20.38
CA GLY A 45 -14.78 -2.15 20.48
C GLY A 45 -14.34 -2.97 19.27
N ASP A 46 -14.52 -2.43 18.06
CA ASP A 46 -14.04 -3.06 16.83
C ASP A 46 -12.51 -3.11 16.76
N LYS A 47 -11.85 -1.97 17.02
CA LYS A 47 -10.39 -1.83 16.82
C LYS A 47 -9.55 -2.48 17.93
N LEU A 48 -10.02 -2.50 19.18
CA LEU A 48 -9.26 -3.04 20.32
C LEU A 48 -9.38 -4.55 20.49
N ALA A 49 -10.42 -5.18 19.92
CA ALA A 49 -10.65 -6.62 20.04
C ALA A 49 -9.42 -7.51 19.71
N PRO A 50 -8.69 -7.31 18.59
CA PRO A 50 -7.50 -8.11 18.31
C PRO A 50 -6.35 -7.85 19.28
N HIS A 51 -6.23 -6.64 19.85
CA HIS A 51 -5.19 -6.32 20.85
C HIS A 51 -5.39 -7.08 22.17
N LEU A 52 -6.62 -7.47 22.50
CA LEU A 52 -6.93 -8.24 23.70
C LEU A 52 -6.39 -9.68 23.62
N LYS A 53 -6.38 -10.25 22.42
CA LYS A 53 -5.92 -11.63 22.17
C LYS A 53 -4.41 -11.73 21.97
N MET A 54 -3.71 -10.60 21.87
CA MET A 54 -2.26 -10.59 21.77
C MET A 54 -1.62 -11.00 23.10
N PRO A 55 -0.67 -11.95 23.10
CA PRO A 55 0.10 -12.28 24.29
C PRO A 55 0.77 -11.04 24.88
N ALA A 56 0.70 -10.90 26.20
CA ALA A 56 1.42 -9.86 26.91
C ALA A 56 2.94 -10.10 26.80
N GLY A 57 3.69 -9.01 26.71
CA GLY A 57 5.14 -9.01 26.62
C GLY A 57 5.69 -7.59 26.71
N ASP A 58 7.01 -7.48 26.77
CA ASP A 58 7.77 -6.24 26.86
C ASP A 58 8.37 -5.79 25.51
N PHE A 59 8.11 -6.54 24.43
CA PHE A 59 8.59 -6.21 23.10
C PHE A 59 8.04 -4.85 22.62
N SER A 60 8.95 -3.93 22.29
CA SER A 60 8.64 -2.61 21.75
C SER A 60 9.07 -2.52 20.29
N LEU A 61 8.13 -2.20 19.40
CA LEU A 61 8.42 -1.94 17.98
C LEU A 61 9.34 -0.73 17.81
N ARG A 62 9.23 0.26 18.71
CA ARG A 62 10.09 1.44 18.69
C ARG A 62 11.52 1.06 19.05
N ASP A 63 11.70 0.37 20.17
CA ASP A 63 13.02 -0.02 20.66
C ASP A 63 13.70 -0.97 19.65
N TRP A 64 12.92 -1.86 19.03
CA TRP A 64 13.41 -2.73 17.96
C TRP A 64 13.87 -1.95 16.71
N LEU A 65 13.18 -0.87 16.33
CA LEU A 65 13.61 0.00 15.23
C LEU A 65 14.81 0.88 15.61
N GLU A 66 14.93 1.26 16.89
CA GLU A 66 16.04 2.07 17.44
C GLU A 66 17.31 1.24 17.63
N ASP A 67 17.20 -0.07 17.84
CA ASP A 67 18.36 -0.95 17.93
C ASP A 67 19.12 -0.98 16.59
N ASP A 68 20.41 -0.67 16.65
CA ASP A 68 21.31 -0.71 15.49
C ASP A 68 21.66 -2.15 15.07
N LYS A 69 21.26 -3.16 15.85
CA LYS A 69 21.43 -4.56 15.47
C LYS A 69 20.57 -4.90 14.26
N PRO A 70 21.13 -5.57 13.24
CA PRO A 70 20.34 -6.04 12.12
C PRO A 70 19.35 -7.12 12.60
N GLY A 71 18.09 -6.96 12.20
CA GLY A 71 17.01 -7.89 12.51
C GLY A 71 15.97 -7.92 11.40
N THR A 72 15.09 -8.92 11.44
CA THR A 72 13.93 -9.00 10.55
C THR A 72 12.69 -9.31 11.38
N LEU A 73 11.69 -8.44 11.28
CA LEU A 73 10.40 -8.62 11.91
C LEU A 73 9.43 -9.24 10.90
N PHE A 74 8.87 -10.39 11.24
CA PHE A 74 7.82 -11.03 10.46
C PHE A 74 6.48 -10.83 11.15
N ILE A 75 5.58 -10.08 10.52
CA ILE A 75 4.19 -9.96 10.94
C ILE A 75 3.39 -10.99 10.14
N THR A 76 2.95 -12.05 10.80
CA THR A 76 2.30 -13.19 10.14
C THR A 76 0.89 -13.40 10.66
N TRP A 77 0.00 -13.84 9.79
CA TRP A 77 -1.35 -14.26 10.14
C TRP A 77 -1.77 -15.45 9.28
N GLN A 78 -2.89 -16.07 9.66
CA GLN A 78 -3.59 -17.01 8.79
C GLN A 78 -4.64 -16.25 7.98
N GLU A 79 -4.78 -16.56 6.69
CA GLU A 79 -5.62 -15.78 5.77
C GLU A 79 -7.08 -15.66 6.25
N GLN A 80 -7.62 -16.71 6.88
CA GLN A 80 -8.97 -16.69 7.47
C GLN A 80 -9.13 -15.67 8.61
N MET A 81 -8.05 -15.24 9.26
CA MET A 81 -8.05 -14.27 10.36
C MET A 81 -7.75 -12.85 9.89
N LYS A 82 -7.39 -12.65 8.61
CA LYS A 82 -6.90 -11.37 8.09
C LYS A 82 -7.82 -10.21 8.42
N LYS A 83 -9.12 -10.34 8.17
CA LYS A 83 -10.12 -9.29 8.45
C LYS A 83 -10.16 -8.89 9.93
N SER A 84 -10.03 -9.84 10.85
CA SER A 84 -10.07 -9.58 12.30
C SER A 84 -8.76 -9.01 12.83
N LEU A 85 -7.62 -9.37 12.24
CA LEU A 85 -6.30 -8.90 12.65
C LEU A 85 -5.89 -7.58 11.98
N ASN A 86 -6.60 -7.17 10.93
CA ASN A 86 -6.28 -5.97 10.16
C ASN A 86 -6.09 -4.71 11.03
N PRO A 87 -6.97 -4.38 12.00
CA PRO A 87 -6.75 -3.22 12.87
C PRO A 87 -5.41 -3.26 13.63
N LEU A 88 -5.02 -4.44 14.11
CA LEU A 88 -3.78 -4.63 14.85
C LEU A 88 -2.54 -4.50 13.95
N ILE A 89 -2.57 -5.14 12.78
CA ILE A 89 -1.47 -5.10 11.80
C ILE A 89 -1.26 -3.66 11.31
N SER A 90 -2.34 -2.98 10.93
CA SER A 90 -2.28 -1.57 10.53
C SER A 90 -1.75 -0.67 11.64
N CYS A 91 -2.16 -0.91 12.89
CA CYS A 91 -1.64 -0.18 14.05
C CYS A 91 -0.12 -0.36 14.21
N TRP A 92 0.40 -1.58 14.09
CA TRP A 92 1.84 -1.83 14.17
C TRP A 92 2.62 -1.16 13.05
N LEU A 93 2.15 -1.25 11.81
CA LEU A 93 2.77 -0.57 10.67
C LEU A 93 2.80 0.94 10.90
N ASP A 94 1.68 1.53 11.31
CA ASP A 94 1.59 2.98 11.53
C ASP A 94 2.48 3.45 12.69
N ILE A 95 2.58 2.68 13.78
CA ILE A 95 3.55 2.94 14.87
C ILE A 95 4.98 2.93 14.35
N MET A 96 5.33 1.94 13.53
CA MET A 96 6.67 1.85 12.94
C MET A 96 6.96 3.02 12.00
N PHE A 97 5.99 3.43 11.18
CA PHE A 97 6.12 4.56 10.28
C PHE A 97 6.36 5.87 11.04
N SER A 98 5.51 6.12 12.05
CA SER A 98 5.63 7.29 12.93
C SER A 98 6.97 7.31 13.68
N SER A 99 7.38 6.17 14.23
CA SER A 99 8.65 6.06 14.97
C SER A 99 9.85 6.31 14.04
N LEU A 100 9.85 5.74 12.83
CA LEU A 100 10.93 5.94 11.87
C LEU A 100 11.01 7.41 11.39
N LEU A 101 9.88 8.07 11.18
CA LEU A 101 9.85 9.50 10.86
C LEU A 101 10.47 10.37 11.97
N GLY A 102 10.31 9.97 13.24
CA GLY A 102 10.85 10.68 14.40
C GLY A 102 12.35 10.54 14.62
N MET A 103 13.01 9.53 14.03
CA MET A 103 14.42 9.20 14.29
C MET A 103 15.45 10.14 13.64
N GLY A 104 15.04 11.04 12.74
CA GLY A 104 15.97 11.92 12.04
C GLY A 104 16.85 11.19 11.02
N LYS A 105 18.05 11.71 10.75
CA LYS A 105 18.92 11.18 9.69
C LYS A 105 19.60 9.88 10.15
N ARG A 106 19.46 8.80 9.37
CA ARG A 106 20.12 7.50 9.62
C ARG A 106 20.80 6.96 8.37
N ASP A 107 21.88 6.21 8.56
CA ASP A 107 22.56 5.48 7.49
C ASP A 107 21.98 4.06 7.31
N GLN A 108 21.40 3.49 8.37
CA GLN A 108 20.70 2.20 8.32
C GLN A 108 19.40 2.32 7.53
N ARG A 109 19.13 1.31 6.70
CA ARG A 109 17.89 1.22 5.93
C ARG A 109 16.89 0.28 6.59
N THR A 110 15.64 0.71 6.68
CA THR A 110 14.50 -0.11 7.09
C THR A 110 13.61 -0.36 5.90
N LEU A 111 13.47 -1.63 5.52
CA LEU A 111 12.66 -2.06 4.39
C LEU A 111 11.31 -2.57 4.88
N PHE A 112 10.24 -1.97 4.40
CA PHE A 112 8.87 -2.45 4.61
C PHE A 112 8.41 -3.20 3.37
N PHE A 113 8.02 -4.46 3.54
CA PHE A 113 7.39 -5.27 2.50
C PHE A 113 5.92 -5.47 2.86
N ILE A 114 5.05 -4.84 2.09
CA ILE A 114 3.59 -4.88 2.23
C ILE A 114 3.07 -5.61 1.01
N ASP A 115 2.56 -6.82 1.19
CA ASP A 115 2.09 -7.67 0.10
C ASP A 115 0.85 -7.10 -0.60
N GLU A 116 -0.10 -6.60 0.19
CA GLU A 116 -1.38 -6.08 -0.27
C GLU A 116 -1.81 -4.86 0.54
N LEU A 117 -1.45 -3.67 0.04
CA LEU A 117 -1.65 -2.40 0.72
C LEU A 117 -3.13 -2.07 0.95
N GLU A 118 -3.98 -2.35 -0.03
CA GLU A 118 -5.44 -2.12 0.04
C GLU A 118 -6.13 -3.04 1.04
N SER A 119 -5.49 -4.14 1.43
CA SER A 119 -6.03 -5.04 2.43
C SER A 119 -5.90 -4.50 3.85
N LEU A 120 -5.02 -3.51 4.06
CA LEU A 120 -4.81 -2.85 5.34
C LEU A 120 -5.88 -1.78 5.61
N GLU A 121 -6.11 -1.46 6.88
CA GLU A 121 -6.82 -0.23 7.25
C GLU A 121 -6.05 1.00 6.75
N TYR A 122 -6.73 2.15 6.65
CA TYR A 122 -6.07 3.42 6.33
C TYR A 122 -4.87 3.66 7.25
N LEU A 123 -3.70 3.93 6.67
CA LEU A 123 -2.44 4.18 7.38
C LEU A 123 -2.11 5.67 7.33
N PRO A 124 -2.39 6.45 8.40
CA PRO A 124 -2.19 7.89 8.41
C PRO A 124 -0.76 8.33 8.08
N ASN A 125 0.24 7.62 8.59
CA ASN A 125 1.64 8.01 8.44
C ASN A 125 2.30 7.49 7.16
N LEU A 126 1.60 6.70 6.33
CA LEU A 126 2.20 6.11 5.13
C LEU A 126 2.63 7.17 4.11
N GLN A 127 1.78 8.17 3.86
CA GLN A 127 2.10 9.24 2.92
C GLN A 127 3.31 10.06 3.38
N ASP A 128 3.37 10.39 4.66
CA ASP A 128 4.52 11.09 5.24
C ASP A 128 5.77 10.23 5.20
N LEU A 129 5.67 8.93 5.44
CA LEU A 129 6.80 8.02 5.31
C LEU A 129 7.35 7.97 3.89
N LEU A 130 6.50 7.85 2.88
CA LEU A 130 6.92 7.80 1.47
C LEU A 130 7.58 9.10 1.01
N THR A 131 7.12 10.24 1.52
CA THR A 131 7.61 11.57 1.09
C THR A 131 8.82 12.06 1.90
N LYS A 132 8.85 11.79 3.21
CA LYS A 132 9.85 12.34 4.16
C LYS A 132 10.80 11.29 4.73
N GLY A 133 10.42 10.01 4.71
CA GLY A 133 11.15 8.91 5.35
C GLY A 133 12.52 8.58 4.75
N ARG A 134 12.88 9.15 3.59
CA ARG A 134 14.20 8.96 2.96
C ARG A 134 15.36 9.32 3.89
N LYS A 135 15.22 10.40 4.68
CA LYS A 135 16.27 10.83 5.63
C LYS A 135 16.45 9.81 6.76
N SER A 136 15.36 9.18 7.19
CA SER A 136 15.34 8.15 8.22
C SER A 136 15.67 6.74 7.71
N GLY A 137 16.06 6.60 6.44
CA GLY A 137 16.41 5.31 5.85
C GLY A 137 15.22 4.42 5.46
N ALA A 138 13.99 4.95 5.42
CA ALA A 138 12.81 4.18 5.04
C ALA A 138 12.82 3.79 3.54
N SER A 139 12.46 2.53 3.26
CA SER A 139 12.17 2.03 1.91
C SER A 139 10.91 1.18 1.96
N VAL A 140 9.88 1.57 1.22
CA VAL A 140 8.61 0.84 1.19
C VAL A 140 8.47 0.10 -0.15
N TRP A 141 8.12 -1.17 -0.07
CA TRP A 141 7.73 -2.03 -1.17
C TRP A 141 6.29 -2.46 -0.90
N ALA A 142 5.36 -2.03 -1.74
CA ALA A 142 3.95 -2.30 -1.57
C ALA A 142 3.35 -2.90 -2.84
N GLY A 143 2.61 -4.00 -2.70
CA GLY A 143 1.75 -4.53 -3.75
C GLY A 143 0.32 -3.99 -3.59
N TYR A 144 -0.38 -3.83 -4.71
CA TYR A 144 -1.83 -3.67 -4.75
C TYR A 144 -2.39 -4.36 -6.00
N GLN A 145 -3.59 -4.91 -5.89
CA GLN A 145 -4.25 -5.68 -6.96
C GLN A 145 -5.12 -4.79 -7.84
N THR A 146 -5.90 -3.88 -7.23
CA THR A 146 -6.81 -3.00 -7.98
C THR A 146 -6.69 -1.54 -7.53
N TYR A 147 -6.70 -0.64 -8.50
CA TYR A 147 -6.69 0.80 -8.22
C TYR A 147 -7.97 1.26 -7.51
N SER A 148 -9.11 0.63 -7.79
CA SER A 148 -10.39 0.97 -7.18
C SER A 148 -10.42 0.70 -5.67
N GLN A 149 -9.84 -0.43 -5.21
CA GLN A 149 -9.74 -0.71 -3.77
C GLN A 149 -8.79 0.27 -3.07
N LEU A 150 -7.71 0.68 -3.74
CA LEU A 150 -6.81 1.70 -3.21
C LEU A 150 -7.53 3.06 -3.05
N ILE A 151 -8.34 3.47 -4.04
CA ILE A 151 -9.18 4.67 -3.95
C ILE A 151 -10.23 4.54 -2.85
N GLU A 152 -10.89 3.40 -2.72
CA GLU A 152 -11.87 3.19 -1.65
C GLU A 152 -11.24 3.35 -0.26
N ARG A 153 -9.97 2.98 -0.11
CA ARG A 153 -9.24 3.08 1.16
C ARG A 153 -8.68 4.46 1.45
N TYR A 154 -8.03 5.08 0.49
CA TYR A 154 -7.28 6.32 0.70
C TYR A 154 -7.97 7.56 0.11
N GLY A 155 -8.97 7.38 -0.75
CA GLY A 155 -9.50 8.45 -1.60
C GLY A 155 -8.55 8.75 -2.76
N ILE A 156 -9.09 9.38 -3.81
CA ILE A 156 -8.38 9.62 -5.07
C ILE A 156 -7.07 10.41 -4.85
N ASN A 157 -7.15 11.55 -4.17
CA ASN A 157 -6.00 12.45 -4.01
C ASN A 157 -4.83 11.81 -3.23
N ILE A 158 -5.15 11.05 -2.16
CA ILE A 158 -4.11 10.40 -1.37
C ILE A 158 -3.55 9.20 -2.13
N ALA A 159 -4.40 8.39 -2.78
CA ALA A 159 -3.95 7.28 -3.61
C ALA A 159 -2.99 7.73 -4.73
N GLU A 160 -3.32 8.80 -5.44
CA GLU A 160 -2.44 9.40 -6.45
C GLU A 160 -1.11 9.87 -5.85
N THR A 161 -1.14 10.50 -4.67
CA THR A 161 0.07 10.95 -3.99
C THR A 161 0.93 9.79 -3.50
N LEU A 162 0.31 8.72 -2.99
CA LEU A 162 0.99 7.49 -2.56
C LEU A 162 1.70 6.83 -3.74
N LEU A 163 0.98 6.58 -4.84
CA LEU A 163 1.55 5.97 -6.05
C LEU A 163 2.60 6.87 -6.69
N GLY A 164 2.38 8.18 -6.74
CA GLY A 164 3.34 9.15 -7.27
C GLY A 164 4.64 9.23 -6.45
N SER A 165 4.61 8.84 -5.18
CA SER A 165 5.81 8.77 -4.33
C SER A 165 6.62 7.47 -4.57
N MET A 166 6.01 6.45 -5.19
CA MET A 166 6.66 5.18 -5.53
C MET A 166 7.32 5.27 -6.91
N ARG A 167 8.60 5.65 -6.94
CA ARG A 167 9.32 5.98 -8.18
C ARG A 167 9.78 4.79 -9.01
N SER A 168 9.76 3.58 -8.45
CA SER A 168 10.02 2.33 -9.18
C SER A 168 8.77 1.47 -9.08
N GLY A 169 8.48 0.71 -10.12
CA GLY A 169 7.30 -0.12 -10.12
C GLY A 169 7.45 -1.38 -10.96
N ILE A 170 6.63 -2.36 -10.62
CA ILE A 170 6.50 -3.62 -11.32
C ILE A 170 5.02 -3.74 -11.69
N VAL A 171 4.75 -3.83 -12.99
CA VAL A 171 3.41 -4.07 -13.53
C VAL A 171 3.31 -5.54 -13.92
N MET A 172 2.38 -6.25 -13.28
CA MET A 172 2.00 -7.62 -13.64
C MET A 172 0.62 -7.62 -14.30
N GLY A 173 0.29 -8.71 -15.00
CA GLY A 173 -1.00 -8.84 -15.66
C GLY A 173 -2.17 -8.71 -14.69
N SER A 174 -3.22 -8.01 -15.12
CA SER A 174 -4.47 -7.84 -14.37
C SER A 174 -5.67 -8.28 -15.21
N SER A 175 -6.82 -8.46 -14.58
CA SER A 175 -8.04 -8.91 -15.25
C SER A 175 -8.51 -7.91 -16.32
N ARG A 176 -8.94 -8.42 -17.48
CA ARG A 176 -9.56 -7.63 -18.57
C ARG A 176 -10.76 -6.79 -18.13
N LEU A 177 -11.43 -7.20 -17.04
CA LEU A 177 -12.57 -6.46 -16.47
C LEU A 177 -12.13 -5.24 -15.65
N GLY A 178 -10.88 -5.20 -15.18
CA GLY A 178 -10.30 -4.11 -14.38
C GLY A 178 -9.81 -2.93 -15.23
N LYS A 179 -10.67 -2.37 -16.08
CA LYS A 179 -10.30 -1.34 -17.07
C LYS A 179 -9.52 -0.17 -16.48
N GLU A 180 -9.98 0.36 -15.35
CA GLU A 180 -9.32 1.48 -14.67
C GLU A 180 -7.92 1.10 -14.21
N THR A 181 -7.75 -0.09 -13.62
CA THR A 181 -6.43 -0.55 -13.16
C THR A 181 -5.47 -0.73 -14.34
N LEU A 182 -5.93 -1.32 -15.44
CA LEU A 182 -5.12 -1.49 -16.65
C LEU A 182 -4.74 -0.14 -17.28
N GLU A 183 -5.65 0.84 -17.29
CA GLU A 183 -5.38 2.18 -17.80
C GLU A 183 -4.34 2.91 -16.95
N GLN A 184 -4.44 2.82 -15.61
CA GLN A 184 -3.44 3.39 -14.70
C GLN A 184 -2.07 2.72 -14.86
N MET A 185 -2.02 1.40 -14.98
CA MET A 185 -0.77 0.66 -15.21
C MET A 185 -0.14 1.04 -16.57
N SER A 186 -0.96 1.13 -17.62
CA SER A 186 -0.54 1.58 -18.96
C SER A 186 0.02 3.00 -18.93
N ARG A 187 -0.62 3.91 -18.18
CA ARG A 187 -0.12 5.28 -17.95
C ARG A 187 1.22 5.28 -17.22
N ALA A 188 1.38 4.46 -16.20
CA ALA A 188 2.62 4.36 -15.43
C ALA A 188 3.81 3.86 -16.27
N LEU A 189 3.56 3.02 -17.28
CA LEU A 189 4.58 2.54 -18.23
C LEU A 189 4.94 3.59 -19.31
N GLY A 190 4.21 4.71 -19.35
CA GLY A 190 4.54 5.86 -20.18
C GLY A 190 4.03 5.78 -21.62
N GLU A 191 4.43 6.77 -22.38
CA GLU A 191 4.05 6.98 -23.77
C GLU A 191 5.30 7.17 -24.63
N ILE A 192 5.23 6.76 -25.89
CA ILE A 192 6.30 6.90 -26.88
C ILE A 192 5.77 7.65 -28.11
N GLU A 193 6.65 8.34 -28.82
CA GLU A 193 6.32 8.86 -30.15
C GLU A 193 6.23 7.70 -31.13
N GLY A 194 5.01 7.42 -31.61
CA GLY A 194 4.74 6.40 -32.60
C GLY A 194 4.35 7.05 -33.93
N GLU A 195 4.80 6.45 -35.03
CA GLU A 195 4.32 6.80 -36.37
C GLU A 195 3.06 5.97 -36.67
N VAL A 196 1.90 6.63 -36.81
CA VAL A 196 0.66 5.96 -37.21
C VAL A 196 0.49 6.15 -38.71
N GLU A 197 0.62 5.05 -39.46
CA GLU A 197 0.44 5.06 -40.92
C GLU A 197 -1.06 5.01 -41.26
N HIS A 198 -1.63 6.13 -41.72
CA HIS A 198 -2.99 6.14 -42.26
C HIS A 198 -2.97 5.68 -43.72
N LYS A 199 -3.42 4.45 -43.99
CA LYS A 199 -3.78 4.01 -45.33
C LYS A 199 -5.14 4.60 -45.71
N GLN A 200 -5.17 5.87 -46.12
CA GLN A 200 -6.30 6.38 -46.90
C GLN A 200 -6.20 5.82 -48.31
N GLY A 201 -6.99 4.78 -48.60
CA GLY A 201 -7.21 4.30 -49.95
C GLY A 201 -8.70 4.21 -50.20
N ASN A 202 -9.22 5.04 -51.10
CA ASN A 202 -10.52 4.78 -51.70
C ASN A 202 -10.36 3.56 -52.63
N PRO A 203 -11.06 2.43 -52.42
CA PRO A 203 -10.86 1.21 -53.22
C PRO A 203 -11.12 1.42 -54.73
N PHE A 204 -11.79 2.52 -55.09
CA PHE A 204 -12.24 2.83 -56.45
C PHE A 204 -11.33 3.79 -57.25
N GLN A 205 -10.23 4.29 -56.69
CA GLN A 205 -9.28 5.15 -57.41
C GLN A 205 -7.87 4.55 -57.36
N ALA A 206 -7.68 3.47 -58.13
CA ALA A 206 -6.36 2.95 -58.45
C ALA A 206 -5.73 3.81 -59.55
N GLY A 207 -4.83 4.74 -59.21
CA GLY A 207 -4.03 5.41 -60.25
C GLY A 207 -3.21 6.64 -59.87
N ILE A 208 -3.48 7.32 -58.75
CA ILE A 208 -2.73 8.54 -58.40
C ILE A 208 -2.23 8.47 -56.96
N GLY A 209 -0.92 8.17 -56.82
CA GLY A 209 -0.08 8.57 -55.70
C GLY A 209 -0.64 8.44 -54.28
N ASN A 210 -1.02 7.24 -53.85
CA ASN A 210 -1.23 6.98 -52.42
C ASN A 210 0.12 6.92 -51.70
N ARG A 211 0.67 8.09 -51.36
CA ARG A 211 1.71 8.14 -50.33
C ARG A 211 1.00 8.03 -48.97
N PRO A 212 1.31 7.02 -48.16
CA PRO A 212 0.76 6.94 -46.82
C PRO A 212 1.15 8.21 -46.06
N ARG A 213 0.15 8.86 -45.43
CA ARG A 213 0.41 9.98 -44.54
C ARG A 213 0.90 9.37 -43.22
N ILE A 214 2.19 9.54 -42.96
CA ILE A 214 2.80 9.19 -41.68
C ILE A 214 2.55 10.37 -40.75
N GLU A 215 1.78 10.14 -39.68
CA GLU A 215 1.55 11.13 -38.63
C GLU A 215 2.19 10.62 -37.34
N THR A 216 3.14 11.39 -36.80
CA THR A 216 3.75 11.11 -35.51
C THR A 216 2.76 11.51 -34.42
N ARG A 217 2.38 10.54 -33.59
CA ARG A 217 1.49 10.76 -32.43
C ARG A 217 2.04 10.05 -31.21
N THR A 218 1.85 10.66 -30.06
CA THR A 218 2.11 10.04 -28.76
C THR A 218 1.15 8.86 -28.53
N VAL A 219 1.69 7.66 -28.39
CA VAL A 219 0.96 6.41 -28.15
C VAL A 219 1.45 5.73 -26.87
N ARG A 220 0.63 4.88 -26.25
CA ARG A 220 1.04 4.10 -25.06
C ARG A 220 2.25 3.23 -25.39
N ALA A 221 3.26 3.23 -24.52
CA ALA A 221 4.41 2.34 -24.65
C ALA A 221 3.99 0.87 -24.51
N VAL A 222 3.01 0.61 -23.64
CA VAL A 222 2.35 -0.69 -23.46
C VAL A 222 0.87 -0.45 -23.28
N THR A 223 0.04 -1.06 -24.11
CA THR A 223 -1.41 -0.88 -24.07
C THR A 223 -2.07 -1.63 -22.91
N PRO A 224 -3.27 -1.19 -22.43
CA PRO A 224 -4.05 -1.95 -21.45
C PRO A 224 -4.32 -3.40 -21.88
N THR A 225 -4.53 -3.62 -23.19
CA THR A 225 -4.74 -4.95 -23.76
C THR A 225 -3.50 -5.83 -23.59
N GLU A 226 -2.31 -5.32 -23.94
CA GLU A 226 -1.06 -6.06 -23.76
C GLU A 226 -0.80 -6.43 -22.31
N ILE A 227 -1.12 -5.53 -21.36
CA ILE A 227 -1.01 -5.82 -19.92
C ILE A 227 -1.98 -6.94 -19.53
N SER A 228 -3.21 -6.91 -20.01
CA SER A 228 -4.22 -7.94 -19.71
C SER A 228 -3.91 -9.31 -20.31
N GLU A 229 -3.05 -9.36 -21.33
CA GLU A 229 -2.62 -10.58 -22.02
C GLU A 229 -1.29 -11.15 -21.48
N LEU A 230 -0.70 -10.48 -20.49
CA LEU A 230 0.51 -10.98 -19.83
C LEU A 230 0.26 -12.36 -19.23
N LYS A 231 1.13 -13.31 -19.58
CA LYS A 231 1.16 -14.64 -18.98
C LYS A 231 1.66 -14.53 -17.55
N ASN A 232 1.23 -15.47 -16.70
CA ASN A 232 1.75 -15.60 -15.34
C ASN A 232 3.28 -15.55 -15.31
N LEU A 233 3.83 -14.89 -14.29
CA LEU A 233 5.26 -14.67 -14.11
C LEU A 233 5.92 -13.83 -15.21
N THR A 234 5.15 -13.02 -15.95
CA THR A 234 5.65 -12.02 -16.90
C THR A 234 5.13 -10.66 -16.50
N GLY A 235 5.94 -9.62 -16.67
CA GLY A 235 5.56 -8.26 -16.32
C GLY A 235 6.47 -7.23 -16.97
N TYR A 236 6.23 -5.97 -16.60
CA TYR A 236 7.07 -4.83 -16.94
C TYR A 236 7.65 -4.23 -15.66
N VAL A 237 8.89 -3.74 -15.74
CA VAL A 237 9.57 -3.05 -14.64
C VAL A 237 10.05 -1.70 -15.14
N TYR A 238 9.93 -0.69 -14.29
CA TYR A 238 10.48 0.64 -14.52
C TYR A 238 11.18 1.13 -13.27
N PHE A 239 12.25 1.89 -13.48
CA PHE A 239 13.07 2.49 -12.44
C PHE A 239 13.12 4.01 -12.64
N PRO A 240 13.38 4.80 -11.58
CA PRO A 240 13.54 6.24 -11.72
C PRO A 240 14.75 6.58 -12.59
N GLY A 241 14.68 7.72 -13.28
CA GLY A 241 15.74 8.23 -14.12
C GLY A 241 15.43 8.05 -15.60
N ASP A 242 16.48 7.87 -16.39
CA ASP A 242 16.47 7.74 -17.84
C ASP A 242 16.44 6.27 -18.33
N LEU A 243 16.17 5.34 -17.43
CA LEU A 243 16.12 3.92 -17.76
C LEU A 243 14.84 3.56 -18.51
N PRO A 244 14.92 2.80 -19.62
CA PRO A 244 13.74 2.37 -20.34
C PRO A 244 12.93 1.33 -19.56
N VAL A 245 11.63 1.26 -19.84
CA VAL A 245 10.76 0.19 -19.34
C VAL A 245 11.24 -1.16 -19.89
N GLY A 246 11.41 -2.14 -19.01
CA GLY A 246 11.86 -3.48 -19.35
C GLY A 246 10.75 -4.52 -19.19
N LYS A 247 10.50 -5.34 -20.22
CA LYS A 247 9.66 -6.54 -20.08
C LYS A 247 10.50 -7.66 -19.49
N PHE A 248 10.00 -8.31 -18.44
CA PHE A 248 10.69 -9.43 -17.79
C PHE A 248 9.82 -10.69 -17.75
N LYS A 249 10.48 -11.84 -17.66
CA LYS A 249 9.87 -13.14 -17.37
C LYS A 249 10.63 -13.77 -16.21
N THR A 250 9.91 -14.09 -15.14
CA THR A 250 10.45 -14.77 -13.96
C THR A 250 9.98 -16.22 -13.90
N LYS A 251 10.52 -16.98 -12.95
CA LYS A 251 10.12 -18.35 -12.64
C LYS A 251 9.78 -18.44 -11.17
N HIS A 252 8.85 -19.32 -10.82
CA HIS A 252 8.60 -19.64 -9.43
C HIS A 252 9.87 -20.25 -8.83
N VAL A 253 10.39 -19.61 -7.78
CA VAL A 253 11.53 -20.11 -7.01
C VAL A 253 10.99 -20.70 -5.73
N GLN A 254 11.19 -22.00 -5.54
CA GLN A 254 10.80 -22.66 -4.30
C GLN A 254 11.93 -22.52 -3.28
N TYR A 255 11.71 -21.66 -2.30
CA TYR A 255 12.59 -21.54 -1.15
C TYR A 255 12.22 -22.60 -0.11
N THR A 256 13.23 -23.28 0.43
CA THR A 256 13.08 -24.29 1.48
C THR A 256 14.16 -24.06 2.54
N ARG A 257 14.10 -24.75 3.69
CA ARG A 257 15.22 -24.70 4.64
C ARG A 257 16.56 -25.16 4.03
N LYS A 258 16.51 -25.99 2.98
CA LYS A 258 17.70 -26.44 2.23
C LYS A 258 18.12 -25.48 1.12
N ASN A 259 17.22 -24.57 0.71
CA ASN A 259 17.46 -23.53 -0.28
C ASN A 259 16.89 -22.21 0.28
N PRO A 260 17.60 -21.59 1.25
CA PRO A 260 17.10 -20.40 1.94
C PRO A 260 17.03 -19.22 0.96
N VAL A 261 16.23 -18.21 1.32
CA VAL A 261 16.22 -16.95 0.57
C VAL A 261 17.61 -16.30 0.71
N PRO A 262 18.31 -15.98 -0.40
CA PRO A 262 19.60 -15.29 -0.33
C PRO A 262 19.49 -14.01 0.50
N GLY A 263 20.32 -13.90 1.53
CA GLY A 263 20.33 -12.75 2.45
C GLY A 263 19.41 -12.87 3.67
N ILE A 264 18.53 -13.88 3.75
CA ILE A 264 17.75 -14.17 4.97
C ILE A 264 18.39 -15.35 5.69
N ILE A 265 19.02 -15.07 6.82
CA ILE A 265 19.55 -16.10 7.73
C ILE A 265 18.40 -16.46 8.67
N MET A 266 17.74 -17.59 8.42
CA MET A 266 16.86 -18.17 9.43
C MET A 266 17.73 -18.67 10.59
N ARG A 267 17.70 -17.97 11.72
CA ARG A 267 18.24 -18.46 12.99
C ARG A 267 17.23 -19.37 13.67
#